data_AF-A0AAE0Z5P9-F1
#
_entry.id   AF-A0AAE0Z5P9-F1
#
_cell.length_a   1.000
_cell.length_b   1.000
_cell.length_c   1.000
_cell.angle_alpha   90.00
_cell.angle_beta   90.00
_cell.angle_gamma   90.00
#
_symmetry.space_group_name_H-M   'P 1'
#
loop_
_entity.id
_entity.type
_entity.pdbx_description
1 polymer ?
#
loop_
_entity_poly.entity_id
_entity_poly.type
_entity_poly.pdbx_seq_one_letter_code
_entity_poly.pdbx_strand_id
1 'polypeptide(L)'
;MSFIQEIKETAELRGDEKRNVIIEQMNKLRKFQDENERREAEAKLQAEKEGREAKLQTEERLKMEEMRTQLEWQRYKHRQVSKMNTTLESGGTRPVQKEAADYDRVKVALQKRYNLTEDGYRQRFRTCSPEEGENPSMFIVRLEAYLKR
;
A
#
# COMPACT_ATOMS: atom_id res chain seq x y z
N MET A 1 30.30 30.67 -34.50
CA MET A 1 31.73 30.90 -34.78
C MET A 1 32.34 29.57 -35.18
N SER A 2 33.18 29.51 -36.21
CA SER A 2 33.84 28.25 -36.61
C SER A 2 34.86 27.85 -35.53
N PHE A 3 34.91 26.57 -35.16
CA PHE A 3 35.88 26.02 -34.18
C PHE A 3 37.34 26.39 -34.52
N ILE A 4 37.63 26.59 -35.80
CA ILE A 4 38.95 26.98 -36.30
C ILE A 4 39.29 28.46 -35.97
N GLN A 5 38.29 29.33 -35.83
CA GLN A 5 38.50 30.74 -35.46
C GLN A 5 38.88 30.90 -33.99
N GLU A 6 38.24 30.16 -33.08
CA GLU A 6 38.58 30.15 -31.64
C GLU A 6 40.00 29.65 -31.36
N ILE A 7 40.49 28.67 -32.14
CA ILE A 7 41.85 28.14 -31.99
C ILE A 7 42.91 29.16 -32.40
N LYS A 8 42.66 29.97 -33.44
CA LYS A 8 43.60 31.04 -33.85
C LYS A 8 43.68 32.15 -32.81
N GLU A 9 42.53 32.57 -32.29
CA GLU A 9 42.43 33.65 -31.31
C GLU A 9 43.07 33.28 -29.96
N THR A 10 42.94 32.03 -29.54
CA THR A 10 43.61 31.51 -28.32
C THR A 10 45.13 31.32 -28.49
N ALA A 11 45.63 31.11 -29.72
CA ALA A 11 47.06 30.96 -29.98
C ALA A 11 47.82 32.29 -29.81
N GLU A 12 47.19 33.42 -30.12
CA GLU A 12 47.76 34.77 -30.10
C GLU A 12 47.81 35.43 -28.70
N LEU A 13 47.16 34.86 -27.69
CA LEU A 13 47.13 35.39 -26.32
C LEU A 13 48.47 35.25 -25.58
N ARG A 14 48.83 36.25 -24.76
CA ARG A 14 49.99 36.20 -23.84
C ARG A 14 49.78 35.15 -22.75
N GLY A 15 50.87 34.65 -22.15
CA GLY A 15 50.82 33.56 -21.16
C GLY A 15 49.85 33.78 -19.99
N ASP A 16 49.72 35.04 -19.53
CA ASP A 16 48.82 35.42 -18.44
C ASP A 16 47.34 35.45 -18.85
N GLU A 17 47.06 35.85 -20.10
CA GLU A 17 45.71 35.86 -20.68
C GLU A 17 45.22 34.41 -20.92
N LYS A 18 46.11 33.52 -21.37
CA LYS A 18 45.83 32.08 -21.48
C LYS A 18 45.47 31.47 -20.13
N ARG A 19 46.17 31.85 -19.05
CA ARG A 19 45.83 31.44 -17.68
C ARG A 19 44.44 31.92 -17.26
N ASN A 20 44.09 33.17 -17.55
CA ASN A 20 42.78 33.72 -17.20
C ASN A 20 41.64 33.01 -17.95
N VAL A 21 41.81 32.71 -19.24
CA VAL A 21 40.82 31.95 -20.02
C VAL A 21 40.65 30.53 -19.46
N ILE A 22 41.75 29.86 -19.07
CA ILE A 22 41.70 28.53 -18.46
C ILE A 22 40.98 28.56 -17.10
N ILE A 23 41.26 29.57 -16.26
CA ILE A 23 40.59 29.75 -14.97
C ILE A 23 39.09 30.00 -15.17
N GLU A 24 38.72 30.82 -16.16
CA GLU A 24 37.32 31.10 -16.48
C GLU A 24 36.58 29.85 -16.97
N GLN A 25 37.20 29.07 -17.86
CA GLN A 25 36.69 27.77 -18.33
C GLN A 25 36.50 26.78 -17.16
N MET A 26 37.49 26.67 -16.28
CA MET A 26 37.43 25.83 -15.07
C MET A 26 36.29 26.26 -14.13
N ASN A 27 36.10 27.57 -13.93
CA ASN A 27 35.01 28.10 -13.10
C ASN A 27 33.63 27.83 -13.73
N LYS A 28 33.51 27.92 -15.06
CA LYS A 28 32.29 27.55 -15.79
C LYS A 28 31.97 26.07 -15.64
N LEU A 29 32.98 25.20 -15.81
CA LEU A 29 32.86 23.76 -15.62
C LEU A 29 32.42 23.40 -14.19
N ARG A 30 33.01 24.04 -13.18
CA ARG A 30 32.63 23.81 -11.78
C ARG A 30 31.18 24.21 -11.50
N LYS A 31 30.75 25.39 -11.97
CA LYS A 31 29.36 25.83 -11.84
C LYS A 31 28.38 24.88 -12.52
N PHE A 32 28.73 24.37 -13.70
CA PHE A 32 27.89 23.41 -14.42
C PHE A 32 27.76 22.08 -13.67
N GLN A 33 28.84 21.60 -13.04
CA GLN A 33 28.81 20.42 -12.18
C GLN A 33 27.91 20.64 -10.96
N ASP A 34 28.09 21.75 -10.25
CA ASP A 34 27.25 22.10 -9.09
C ASP A 34 25.76 22.22 -9.48
N GLU A 35 25.47 22.77 -10.66
CA GLU A 35 24.09 22.90 -11.16
C GLU A 35 23.50 21.55 -11.58
N ASN A 36 24.30 20.65 -12.17
CA ASN A 36 23.86 19.29 -12.47
C ASN A 36 23.58 18.47 -11.20
N GLU A 37 24.46 18.58 -10.19
CA GLU A 37 24.25 17.93 -8.89
C GLU A 37 22.99 18.45 -8.19
N ARG A 38 22.72 19.76 -8.25
CA ARG A 38 21.47 20.35 -7.74
C ARG A 38 20.24 19.81 -8.47
N ARG A 39 20.28 19.75 -9.81
CA ARG A 39 19.18 19.19 -10.62
C ARG A 39 18.94 17.71 -10.29
N GLU A 40 19.99 16.93 -10.11
CA GLU A 40 19.89 15.53 -9.71
C GLU A 40 19.31 15.38 -8.29
N ALA A 41 19.70 16.25 -7.35
CA ALA A 41 19.16 16.26 -6.00
C ALA A 41 17.67 16.65 -5.98
N GLU A 42 17.28 17.67 -6.75
CA GLU A 42 15.89 18.09 -6.91
C GLU A 42 15.04 17.00 -7.57
N ALA A 43 15.56 16.33 -8.61
CA ALA A 43 14.88 15.21 -9.25
C ALA A 43 14.71 14.02 -8.31
N LYS A 44 15.71 13.69 -7.48
CA LYS A 44 15.60 12.64 -6.46
C LYS A 44 14.56 12.99 -5.41
N LEU A 45 14.54 14.23 -4.93
CA LEU A 45 13.55 14.71 -3.96
C LEU A 45 12.13 14.66 -4.55
N GLN A 46 11.99 15.03 -5.83
CA GLN A 46 10.71 14.99 -6.53
C GLN A 46 10.21 13.55 -6.72
N ALA A 47 11.07 12.64 -7.16
CA ALA A 47 10.74 11.23 -7.28
C ALA A 47 10.36 10.60 -5.93
N GLU A 48 10.99 11.01 -4.83
CA GLU A 48 10.61 10.57 -3.49
C GLU A 48 9.23 11.08 -3.08
N LYS A 49 8.92 12.36 -3.34
CA LYS A 49 7.60 12.94 -3.05
C LYS A 49 6.51 12.26 -3.87
N GLU A 50 6.71 12.10 -5.16
CA GLU A 50 5.79 11.40 -6.05
C GLU A 50 5.60 9.93 -5.63
N GLY A 51 6.68 9.26 -5.20
CA GLY A 51 6.61 7.91 -4.65
C GLY A 51 5.79 7.82 -3.35
N ARG A 52 5.90 8.83 -2.47
CA ARG A 52 5.08 8.92 -1.24
C ARG A 52 3.62 9.22 -1.56
N GLU A 53 3.35 10.13 -2.49
CA GLU A 53 2.00 10.48 -2.94
C GLU A 53 1.32 9.29 -3.62
N ALA A 54 2.03 8.55 -4.47
CA ALA A 54 1.51 7.33 -5.09
C ALA A 54 1.12 6.28 -4.04
N LYS A 55 1.95 6.09 -3.01
CA LYS A 55 1.62 5.20 -1.88
C LYS A 55 0.36 5.67 -1.15
N LEU A 56 0.27 6.96 -0.85
CA LEU A 56 -0.90 7.55 -0.20
C LEU A 56 -2.18 7.30 -1.03
N GLN A 57 -2.13 7.55 -2.35
CA GLN A 57 -3.25 7.30 -3.26
C GLN A 57 -3.66 5.83 -3.31
N THR A 58 -2.70 4.90 -3.30
CA THR A 58 -3.01 3.47 -3.26
C THR A 58 -3.69 3.09 -1.95
N GLU A 59 -3.24 3.63 -0.82
CA GLU A 59 -3.82 3.38 0.49
C GLU A 59 -5.24 3.97 0.59
N GLU A 60 -5.45 5.20 0.10
CA GLU A 60 -6.77 5.81 0.02
C GLU A 60 -7.73 5.01 -0.85
N ARG A 61 -7.26 4.50 -1.99
CA ARG A 61 -8.06 3.61 -2.85
C ARG A 61 -8.47 2.34 -2.13
N LEU A 62 -7.54 1.70 -1.42
CA LEU A 62 -7.84 0.49 -0.63
C LEU A 62 -8.86 0.80 0.47
N LYS A 63 -8.70 1.91 1.21
CA LYS A 63 -9.68 2.34 2.23
C LYS A 63 -11.07 2.57 1.64
N MET A 64 -11.15 3.18 0.46
CA MET A 64 -12.42 3.39 -0.24
C MET A 64 -13.04 2.07 -0.70
N GLU A 65 -12.24 1.11 -1.14
CA GLU A 65 -12.69 -0.23 -1.52
C GLU A 65 -13.16 -1.03 -0.30
N GLU A 66 -12.44 -0.99 0.81
CA GLU A 66 -12.87 -1.56 2.10
C GLU A 66 -14.19 -0.95 2.57
N MET A 67 -14.34 0.38 2.49
CA MET A 67 -15.59 1.04 2.85
C MET A 67 -16.75 0.62 1.93
N ARG A 68 -16.51 0.46 0.63
CA ARG A 68 -17.50 -0.04 -0.33
C ARG A 68 -17.95 -1.45 0.01
N THR A 69 -17.01 -2.36 0.22
CA THR A 69 -17.32 -3.75 0.62
C THR A 69 -18.08 -3.80 1.94
N GLN A 70 -17.72 -2.93 2.91
CA GLN A 70 -18.46 -2.82 4.17
C GLN A 70 -19.90 -2.35 3.97
N LEU A 71 -20.13 -1.34 3.13
CA LEU A 71 -21.47 -0.86 2.79
C LEU A 71 -22.29 -1.93 2.06
N GLU A 72 -21.69 -2.71 1.16
CA GLU A 72 -22.33 -3.83 0.50
C GLU A 72 -22.77 -4.92 1.49
N TRP A 73 -21.91 -5.27 2.45
CA TRP A 73 -22.26 -6.18 3.53
C TRP A 73 -23.42 -5.66 4.39
N GLN A 74 -23.43 -4.37 4.71
CA GLN A 74 -24.54 -3.75 5.46
C GLN A 74 -25.84 -3.81 4.67
N ARG A 75 -25.80 -3.51 3.36
CA ARG A 75 -26.97 -3.60 2.46
C ARG A 75 -27.46 -5.03 2.32
N TYR A 76 -26.56 -6.00 2.20
CA TYR A 76 -26.90 -7.41 2.16
C TYR A 76 -27.61 -7.82 3.45
N LYS A 77 -27.06 -7.48 4.62
CA LYS A 77 -27.67 -7.74 5.92
C LYS A 77 -29.04 -7.10 6.05
N HIS A 78 -29.17 -5.82 5.69
CA HIS A 78 -30.47 -5.12 5.70
C HIS A 78 -31.49 -5.80 4.79
N ARG A 79 -31.09 -6.19 3.56
CA ARG A 79 -31.95 -6.92 2.63
C ARG A 79 -32.44 -8.24 3.22
N GLN A 80 -31.55 -9.00 3.87
CA GLN A 80 -31.95 -10.25 4.53
C GLN A 80 -32.93 -9.99 5.67
N VAL A 81 -32.68 -8.99 6.52
CA VAL A 81 -33.60 -8.60 7.61
C VAL A 81 -34.95 -8.14 7.08
N SER A 82 -34.98 -7.31 6.03
CA SER A 82 -36.23 -6.87 5.41
C SER A 82 -37.03 -8.03 4.84
N LYS A 83 -36.39 -8.99 4.17
CA LYS A 83 -37.06 -10.21 3.68
C LYS A 83 -37.68 -11.01 4.83
N MET A 84 -36.97 -11.13 5.96
CA MET A 84 -37.52 -11.81 7.14
C MET A 84 -38.74 -11.04 7.70
N ASN A 85 -38.68 -9.71 7.77
CA ASN A 85 -39.77 -8.87 8.29
C ASN A 85 -41.02 -8.85 7.41
N THR A 86 -40.89 -8.77 6.08
CA THR A 86 -42.06 -8.82 5.17
C THR A 86 -42.77 -10.18 5.22
N THR A 87 -42.01 -11.25 5.50
CA THR A 87 -42.56 -12.60 5.66
C THR A 87 -43.33 -12.73 6.99
N LEU A 88 -42.90 -12.00 8.02
CA LEU A 88 -43.57 -11.88 9.32
C LEU A 88 -44.90 -11.10 9.25
N GLU A 89 -44.98 -10.01 8.48
CA GLU A 89 -46.20 -9.19 8.34
C GLU A 89 -47.34 -9.89 7.56
N SER A 90 -47.03 -10.88 6.70
CA SER A 90 -48.03 -11.60 5.89
C SER A 90 -48.81 -12.72 6.59
N GLY A 91 -48.74 -12.84 7.92
CA GLY A 91 -49.61 -13.75 8.69
C GLY A 91 -49.23 -15.25 8.62
N GLY A 92 -47.99 -15.57 8.26
CA GLY A 92 -47.47 -16.95 8.27
C GLY A 92 -46.61 -17.21 9.50
N THR A 93 -47.18 -17.67 10.61
CA THR A 93 -46.42 -18.16 11.77
C THR A 93 -45.71 -19.47 11.44
N ARG A 94 -44.69 -19.51 10.55
CA ARG A 94 -43.80 -20.68 10.38
C ARG A 94 -42.47 -20.63 9.59
N PRO A 95 -41.91 -19.54 9.04
CA PRO A 95 -40.59 -19.63 8.39
C PRO A 95 -39.41 -19.25 9.29
N VAL A 96 -39.60 -18.37 10.30
CA VAL A 96 -38.49 -17.79 11.10
C VAL A 96 -37.63 -18.84 11.80
N GLN A 97 -38.24 -19.92 12.31
CA GLN A 97 -37.48 -21.01 12.95
C GLN A 97 -36.76 -21.92 11.95
N LYS A 98 -37.31 -22.10 10.74
CA LYS A 98 -36.69 -22.93 9.70
C LYS A 98 -35.53 -22.22 9.02
N GLU A 99 -35.70 -20.94 8.70
CA GLU A 99 -34.67 -20.13 8.03
C GLU A 99 -33.52 -19.75 8.96
N ALA A 100 -33.80 -19.42 10.24
CA ALA A 100 -32.76 -19.25 11.25
C ALA A 100 -32.00 -20.56 11.49
N ALA A 101 -32.70 -21.70 11.54
CA ALA A 101 -32.07 -23.01 11.63
C ALA A 101 -31.21 -23.32 10.39
N ASP A 102 -31.62 -22.93 9.19
CA ASP A 102 -30.83 -23.12 7.97
C ASP A 102 -29.62 -22.18 7.92
N TYR A 103 -29.75 -20.93 8.38
CA TYR A 103 -28.61 -20.02 8.55
C TYR A 103 -27.60 -20.56 9.57
N ASP A 104 -28.06 -21.03 10.73
CA ASP A 104 -27.19 -21.61 11.76
C ASP A 104 -26.52 -22.90 11.27
N ARG A 105 -27.23 -23.73 10.49
CA ARG A 105 -26.64 -24.91 9.84
C ARG A 105 -25.56 -24.53 8.83
N VAL A 106 -25.82 -23.55 7.97
CA VAL A 106 -24.85 -23.06 6.98
C VAL A 106 -23.64 -22.44 7.67
N LYS A 107 -23.86 -21.66 8.75
CA LYS A 107 -22.81 -21.07 9.56
C LYS A 107 -21.93 -22.13 10.23
N VAL A 108 -22.54 -23.15 10.85
CA VAL A 108 -21.80 -24.28 11.45
C VAL A 108 -21.06 -25.09 10.39
N ALA A 109 -21.66 -25.32 9.22
CA ALA A 109 -21.01 -26.03 8.12
C ALA A 109 -19.80 -25.25 7.57
N LEU A 110 -19.91 -23.93 7.42
CA LEU A 110 -18.80 -23.04 7.04
C LEU A 110 -17.69 -23.03 8.10
N GLN A 111 -18.05 -22.91 9.38
CA GLN A 111 -17.09 -22.95 10.48
C GLN A 111 -16.31 -24.27 10.50
N LYS A 112 -17.00 -25.41 10.31
CA LYS A 112 -16.36 -26.72 10.21
C LYS A 112 -15.46 -26.83 8.98
N ARG A 113 -15.92 -26.38 7.80
CA ARG A 113 -15.16 -26.46 6.54
C ARG A 113 -13.84 -25.67 6.59
N TYR A 114 -13.83 -24.54 7.28
CA TYR A 114 -12.65 -23.68 7.38
C TYR A 114 -11.87 -23.86 8.70
N ASN A 115 -12.19 -24.87 9.51
CA ASN A 115 -11.58 -25.10 10.83
C ASN A 115 -11.62 -23.84 11.72
N LEU A 116 -12.75 -23.12 11.69
CA LEU A 116 -13.09 -21.98 12.56
C LEU A 116 -13.93 -22.46 13.76
N THR A 117 -13.62 -23.65 14.26
CA THR A 117 -14.19 -24.27 15.45
C THR A 117 -13.15 -24.22 16.57
N GLU A 118 -13.54 -24.37 17.84
CA GLU A 118 -12.60 -24.38 18.97
C GLU A 118 -11.45 -25.37 18.75
N ASP A 119 -11.74 -26.59 18.29
CA ASP A 119 -10.72 -27.58 17.98
C ASP A 119 -9.82 -27.17 16.81
N GLY A 120 -10.38 -26.48 15.80
CA GLY A 120 -9.61 -25.92 14.70
C GLY A 120 -8.65 -24.83 15.17
N TYR A 121 -9.07 -23.94 16.08
CA TYR A 121 -8.19 -22.93 16.67
C TYR A 121 -7.15 -23.55 17.61
N ARG A 122 -7.50 -24.56 18.40
CA ARG A 122 -6.54 -25.32 19.23
C ARG A 122 -5.48 -26.02 18.38
N GLN A 123 -5.87 -26.59 17.25
CA GLN A 123 -4.93 -27.21 16.31
C GLN A 123 -4.01 -26.15 15.71
N ARG A 124 -4.56 -25.03 15.21
CA ARG A 124 -3.77 -23.92 14.67
C ARG A 124 -2.76 -23.38 15.70
N PHE A 125 -3.15 -23.23 16.96
CA PHE A 125 -2.26 -22.81 18.05
C PHE A 125 -1.10 -23.79 18.28
N ARG A 126 -1.35 -25.11 18.20
CA ARG A 126 -0.32 -26.14 18.42
C ARG A 126 0.62 -26.32 17.24
N THR A 127 0.15 -26.08 16.02
CA THR A 127 0.92 -26.34 14.80
C THR A 127 1.47 -25.09 14.14
N CYS A 128 1.11 -23.88 14.59
CA CYS A 128 1.63 -22.66 13.99
C CYS A 128 3.10 -22.46 14.32
N SER A 129 3.85 -21.98 13.34
CA SER A 129 5.22 -21.50 13.48
C SER A 129 5.27 -20.02 13.11
N PRO A 130 6.28 -19.27 13.56
CA PRO A 130 6.49 -17.89 13.12
C PRO A 130 6.58 -17.82 11.60
N GLU A 131 5.93 -16.82 11.01
CA GLU A 131 6.02 -16.58 9.57
C GLU A 131 7.30 -15.79 9.23
N GLU A 132 7.76 -15.94 7.98
CA GLU A 132 8.97 -15.26 7.51
C GLU A 132 8.77 -13.73 7.54
N GLY A 133 9.61 -13.03 8.30
CA GLY A 133 9.48 -11.58 8.54
C GLY A 133 8.53 -11.19 9.68
N GLU A 134 7.93 -12.15 10.39
CA GLU A 134 7.09 -11.89 11.55
C GLU A 134 7.96 -11.57 12.78
N ASN A 135 7.71 -10.42 13.41
CA ASN A 135 8.34 -10.07 14.68
C ASN A 135 7.76 -10.95 15.83
N PRO A 136 8.57 -11.42 16.78
CA PRO A 136 8.10 -12.17 17.96
C PRO A 136 6.86 -11.60 18.65
N SER A 137 6.76 -10.27 18.80
CA SER A 137 5.58 -9.64 19.42
C SER A 137 4.30 -9.84 18.60
N MET A 138 4.40 -9.82 17.27
CA MET A 138 3.27 -10.07 16.37
C MET A 138 2.82 -11.54 16.44
N PHE A 139 3.79 -12.45 16.51
CA PHE A 139 3.51 -13.88 16.66
C PHE A 139 2.79 -14.17 17.99
N ILE A 140 3.19 -13.53 19.09
CA ILE A 140 2.50 -13.66 20.39
C ILE A 140 1.06 -13.15 20.32
N VAL A 141 0.83 -11.99 19.70
CA VAL A 141 -0.53 -11.45 19.50
C VAL A 141 -1.40 -12.42 18.69
N ARG A 142 -0.84 -13.08 17.67
CA ARG A 142 -1.55 -14.10 16.89
C ARG A 142 -1.89 -15.35 17.71
N LEU A 143 -0.96 -15.80 18.54
CA LEU A 143 -1.20 -16.93 19.47
C LEU A 143 -2.31 -16.61 20.47
N GLU A 144 -2.32 -15.40 21.04
CA GLU A 144 -3.40 -14.96 21.92
C GLU A 144 -4.76 -14.91 21.22
N ALA A 145 -4.79 -14.51 19.96
CA ALA A 145 -6.02 -14.47 19.18
C ALA A 145 -6.65 -15.86 19.00
N TYR A 146 -5.85 -16.92 18.92
CA TYR A 146 -6.34 -18.30 18.88
C TYR A 146 -6.88 -18.79 20.23
N LEU A 147 -6.41 -18.24 21.36
CA LEU A 147 -6.88 -18.61 22.70
C LEU A 147 -8.19 -17.92 23.12
N LYS A 148 -8.53 -16.79 22.48
CA LYS A 148 -9.73 -15.98 22.79
C LYS A 148 -10.97 -16.37 21.96
N ARG A 149 -10.89 -17.44 21.15
CA ARG A 149 -11.93 -17.87 20.17
C ARG A 149 -12.46 -19.25 20.50
#